data_AF-A0A7C0UMC9-F1
#
_entry.id   AF-A0A7C0UMC9-F1
#
_cell.length_a   1.000
_cell.length_b   1.000
_cell.length_c   1.000
_cell.angle_alpha   90.00
_cell.angle_beta   90.00
_cell.angle_gamma   90.00
#
_symmetry.space_group_name_H-M   'P 1'
#
loop_
_entity.id
_entity.type
_entity.pdbx_description
1 polymer ?
#
loop_
_entity_poly.entity_id
_entity_poly.type
_entity_poly.pdbx_seq_one_letter_code
_entity_poly.pdbx_strand_id
1 'polypeptide(L)'
;MLKAKDIMTVDVFTVKPETTVEELARLLIEHKISGVPVVGDDDQLIGVVTENDLIKKNARLHIPTIVRLFDAYFLLDSNKMEDEIKKMVAVTVDEICNKKIVSLTEET
;
A
#
# COMPACT_ATOMS: atom_id res chain seq x y z
N MET A 1 -1.17 -29.48 16.68
CA MET A 1 -1.68 -28.13 16.33
C MET A 1 -1.45 -27.93 14.86
N LEU A 2 -2.38 -27.26 14.18
CA LEU A 2 -2.20 -26.83 12.81
C LEU A 2 -1.19 -25.67 12.81
N LYS A 3 -0.18 -25.75 11.94
CA LYS A 3 0.92 -24.78 11.77
C LYS A 3 0.70 -23.94 10.52
N ALA A 4 1.43 -22.82 10.39
CA ALA A 4 1.39 -21.94 9.23
C ALA A 4 1.66 -22.70 7.91
N LYS A 5 2.65 -23.59 7.89
CA LYS A 5 2.97 -24.43 6.72
C LYS A 5 1.84 -25.35 6.25
N ASP A 6 0.90 -25.67 7.14
CA ASP A 6 -0.20 -26.56 6.80
C ASP A 6 -1.31 -25.83 6.01
N ILE A 7 -1.30 -24.48 5.99
CA ILE A 7 -2.35 -23.65 5.36
C ILE A 7 -1.84 -22.53 4.45
N MET A 8 -0.55 -22.19 4.50
CA MET A 8 0.02 -21.11 3.69
C MET A 8 0.17 -21.50 2.21
N THR A 9 0.19 -20.50 1.33
CA THR A 9 0.60 -20.68 -0.07
C THR A 9 2.08 -20.35 -0.18
N VAL A 10 2.87 -21.27 -0.73
CA VAL A 10 4.33 -21.12 -0.90
C VAL A 10 4.65 -20.28 -2.14
N ASP A 11 4.05 -20.65 -3.27
CA ASP A 11 4.29 -19.99 -4.55
C ASP A 11 3.37 -18.77 -4.69
N VAL A 12 3.90 -17.60 -4.32
CA VAL A 12 3.19 -16.32 -4.39
C VAL A 12 3.85 -15.39 -5.40
N PHE A 13 3.05 -14.56 -6.06
CA PHE A 13 3.58 -13.46 -6.87
C PHE A 13 4.19 -12.40 -5.96
N THR A 14 5.34 -11.87 -6.38
CA THR A 14 6.03 -10.75 -5.71
C THR A 14 6.34 -9.64 -6.70
N VAL A 15 6.58 -8.45 -6.18
CA VAL A 15 7.02 -7.29 -6.97
C VAL A 15 8.27 -6.67 -6.36
N LYS A 16 9.03 -5.93 -7.17
CA LYS A 16 10.19 -5.17 -6.71
C LYS A 16 9.75 -3.76 -6.25
N PRO A 17 10.50 -3.09 -5.37
CA PRO A 17 10.19 -1.72 -4.93
C PRO A 17 10.05 -0.73 -6.10
N GLU A 18 10.83 -0.94 -7.16
CA GLU A 18 10.89 -0.11 -8.37
C GLU A 18 9.77 -0.43 -9.36
N THR A 19 9.02 -1.51 -9.16
CA THR A 19 7.85 -1.85 -10.00
C THR A 19 6.91 -0.65 -10.02
N THR A 20 6.41 -0.31 -11.21
CA THR A 20 5.51 0.84 -11.35
C THR A 20 4.13 0.54 -10.79
N VAL A 21 3.42 1.57 -10.35
CA VAL A 21 2.03 1.46 -9.90
C VAL A 21 1.12 0.90 -11.00
N GLU A 22 1.41 1.18 -12.28
CA GLU A 22 0.66 0.62 -13.42
C GLU A 22 0.90 -0.88 -13.59
N GLU A 23 2.17 -1.32 -13.55
CA GLU A 23 2.52 -2.74 -13.63
C GLU A 23 1.91 -3.53 -12.48
N LEU A 24 1.95 -2.98 -11.26
CA LEU A 24 1.27 -3.56 -10.12
C LEU A 24 -0.23 -3.72 -10.38
N ALA A 25 -0.91 -2.66 -10.83
CA ALA A 25 -2.34 -2.71 -11.12
C ALA A 25 -2.68 -3.78 -12.16
N ARG A 26 -1.86 -3.89 -13.22
CA ARG A 26 -2.02 -4.92 -14.26
C ARG A 26 -1.85 -6.32 -13.68
N LEU A 27 -0.80 -6.54 -12.89
CA LEU A 27 -0.50 -7.82 -12.24
C LEU A 27 -1.66 -8.28 -11.33
N LEU A 28 -2.19 -7.39 -10.49
CA LEU A 28 -3.30 -7.71 -9.59
C LEU A 28 -4.58 -8.11 -10.36
N ILE A 29 -4.89 -7.40 -11.45
CA ILE A 29 -6.07 -7.67 -12.30
C ILE A 29 -5.90 -8.96 -13.09
N GLU A 30 -4.75 -9.15 -13.73
CA GLU A 30 -4.46 -10.29 -14.60
C GLU A 30 -4.49 -11.61 -13.82
N HIS A 31 -3.88 -11.62 -12.63
CA HIS A 31 -3.81 -12.80 -11.77
C HIS A 31 -4.96 -12.90 -10.76
N LYS A 32 -5.88 -11.93 -10.74
CA LYS A 32 -7.04 -11.87 -9.83
C LYS A 32 -6.65 -12.01 -8.35
N ILE A 33 -5.62 -11.27 -7.95
CA ILE A 33 -5.12 -11.24 -6.57
C ILE A 33 -5.26 -9.83 -5.99
N SER A 34 -5.59 -9.73 -4.70
CA SER A 34 -5.82 -8.43 -4.04
C SER A 34 -4.56 -7.78 -3.48
N GLY A 35 -3.42 -8.47 -3.47
CA GLY A 35 -2.16 -7.93 -2.98
C GLY A 35 -1.00 -8.92 -3.11
N VAL A 36 0.20 -8.38 -2.96
CA VAL A 36 1.46 -9.10 -3.16
C VAL A 36 2.54 -8.60 -2.19
N PRO A 37 3.48 -9.46 -1.78
CA PRO A 37 4.69 -9.03 -1.09
C PRO A 37 5.59 -8.19 -2.01
N VAL A 38 6.23 -7.18 -1.41
CA VAL A 38 7.27 -6.37 -2.04
C VAL A 38 8.61 -6.88 -1.53
N VAL A 39 9.44 -7.40 -2.44
CA VAL A 39 10.72 -8.03 -2.09
C VAL A 39 11.88 -7.29 -2.74
N GLY A 40 12.94 -7.04 -1.98
CA GLY A 40 14.16 -6.40 -2.47
C GLY A 40 15.09 -7.39 -3.17
N ASP A 41 16.36 -7.02 -3.24
CA ASP A 41 17.44 -7.95 -3.59
C ASP A 41 17.52 -9.09 -2.56
N ASP A 42 17.99 -10.27 -2.97
CA ASP A 42 18.14 -11.46 -2.11
C ASP A 42 16.85 -11.90 -1.37
N ASP A 43 15.69 -11.70 -2.00
CA ASP A 43 14.35 -12.10 -1.49
C ASP A 43 13.99 -11.53 -0.10
N GLN A 44 14.63 -10.43 0.29
CA GLN A 44 14.30 -9.74 1.54
C GLN A 44 12.90 -9.09 1.45
N LEU A 45 12.03 -9.40 2.42
CA LEU A 45 10.70 -8.80 2.50
C LEU A 45 10.79 -7.33 2.94
N ILE A 46 10.41 -6.41 2.05
CA ILE A 46 10.41 -4.96 2.29
C ILE A 46 9.04 -4.50 2.79
N GLY A 47 7.96 -5.07 2.25
CA GLY A 47 6.61 -4.64 2.56
C GLY A 47 5.54 -5.49 1.91
N VAL A 48 4.30 -5.02 2.00
CA VAL A 48 3.15 -5.58 1.30
C VAL A 48 2.41 -4.46 0.60
N VAL A 49 1.93 -4.71 -0.61
CA VAL A 49 1.10 -3.76 -1.37
C VAL A 49 -0.18 -4.43 -1.84
N THR A 50 -1.30 -3.71 -1.77
CA THR A 50 -2.63 -4.22 -2.05
C THR A 50 -3.39 -3.34 -3.04
N GLU A 51 -4.50 -3.83 -3.59
CA GLU A 51 -5.42 -3.04 -4.41
C GLU A 51 -5.94 -1.79 -3.67
N ASN A 52 -6.07 -1.85 -2.34
CA ASN A 52 -6.49 -0.71 -1.53
C ASN A 52 -5.43 0.42 -1.51
N ASP A 53 -4.15 0.09 -1.71
CA ASP A 53 -3.10 1.09 -1.87
C ASP A 53 -3.20 1.83 -3.21
N LEU A 54 -3.83 1.20 -4.23
CA LEU A 54 -4.12 1.79 -5.54
C LEU A 54 -5.39 2.66 -5.53
N ILE A 55 -6.47 2.22 -4.87
CA ILE A 55 -7.79 2.89 -4.87
C ILE A 55 -7.70 4.32 -4.32
N LYS A 56 -6.77 4.56 -3.39
CA LYS A 56 -6.47 5.89 -2.83
C LYS A 56 -6.00 6.91 -3.87
N LYS A 57 -5.53 6.47 -5.05
CA LYS A 57 -5.20 7.35 -6.17
C LYS A 57 -6.41 8.05 -6.80
N ASN A 58 -7.60 7.44 -6.70
CA ASN A 58 -8.85 7.96 -7.27
C ASN A 58 -9.80 8.57 -6.23
N ALA A 59 -9.35 8.75 -4.99
CA ALA A 59 -10.16 9.44 -3.99
C ALA A 59 -10.41 10.88 -4.47
N ARG A 60 -11.68 11.32 -4.49
CA ARG A 60 -11.98 12.74 -4.64
C ARG A 60 -11.29 13.44 -3.49
N LEU A 61 -10.29 14.29 -3.78
CA LEU A 61 -9.68 15.15 -2.78
C LEU A 61 -10.81 15.94 -2.14
N HIS A 62 -11.20 15.56 -0.93
CA HIS A 62 -12.10 16.37 -0.14
C HIS A 62 -11.24 17.54 0.33
N ILE A 63 -11.19 18.60 -0.49
CA ILE A 63 -10.53 19.84 -0.09
C ILE A 63 -11.21 20.26 1.23
N PRO A 64 -10.45 20.40 2.32
CA PRO A 64 -11.04 20.72 3.61
C PRO A 64 -11.75 22.05 3.47
N THR A 65 -12.96 22.12 4.01
CA THR A 65 -13.70 23.36 4.11
C THR A 65 -12.83 24.34 4.91
N ILE A 66 -12.38 25.42 4.28
CA ILE A 66 -11.78 26.53 5.02
C ILE A 66 -12.89 27.09 5.90
N VAL A 67 -12.82 26.86 7.22
CA VAL A 67 -13.80 27.42 8.14
C VAL A 67 -13.24 28.76 8.61
N ARG A 68 -13.95 29.84 8.27
CA ARG A 68 -13.67 31.18 8.80
C ARG A 68 -14.30 31.28 10.18
N LEU A 69 -13.48 31.28 11.22
CA LEU A 69 -13.92 31.52 12.60
C LEU A 69 -13.19 32.77 13.10
N PHE A 70 -13.93 33.81 13.49
CA PHE A 70 -13.37 35.03 14.07
C PHE A 70 -12.22 35.65 13.27
N ASP A 71 -12.38 35.76 11.95
CA ASP A 71 -11.34 36.24 11.01
C ASP A 71 -10.02 35.46 11.01
N ALA A 72 -9.97 34.31 11.67
CA ALA A 72 -8.91 33.33 11.54
C ALA A 72 -9.32 32.24 10.55
N TYR A 73 -8.37 31.90 9.67
CA TYR A 73 -8.46 30.74 8.80
C TYR A 73 -7.90 29.53 9.55
N PHE A 74 -8.78 28.61 9.94
CA PHE A 74 -8.35 27.34 10.51
C PHE A 74 -8.27 26.29 9.39
N LEU A 75 -7.05 25.82 9.13
CA LEU A 75 -6.86 24.56 8.43
C LEU A 75 -7.16 23.45 9.43
N LEU A 76 -8.19 22.65 9.14
CA LEU A 76 -8.41 21.39 9.85
C LEU A 76 -7.30 20.44 9.40
N ASP A 77 -6.19 20.47 10.14
CA ASP A 77 -5.04 19.62 9.90
C ASP A 77 -5.43 18.17 10.15
N SER A 78 -5.27 17.34 9.13
CA SER A 78 -5.40 15.90 9.26
C SER A 78 -4.18 15.32 8.57
N ASN A 79 -3.21 14.85 9.35
CA ASN A 79 -2.03 14.10 8.89
C ASN A 79 -2.39 13.02 7.83
N LYS A 80 -3.62 12.51 7.88
CA LYS A 80 -4.20 11.59 6.90
C LYS A 80 -4.19 12.12 5.45
N MET A 81 -4.22 13.43 5.22
CA MET A 81 -4.31 14.02 3.88
C MET A 81 -2.96 14.01 3.14
N GLU A 82 -1.85 14.23 3.86
CA GLU A 82 -0.50 14.19 3.28
C GLU A 82 -0.18 12.80 2.70
N ASP A 83 -0.51 11.75 3.45
CA ASP A 83 -0.31 10.36 3.02
C ASP A 83 -1.13 10.02 1.76
N GLU A 84 -2.37 10.51 1.66
CA GLU A 84 -3.22 10.29 0.48
C GLU A 84 -2.68 11.03 -0.76
N ILE A 85 -2.22 12.28 -0.59
CA ILE A 85 -1.59 13.06 -1.67
C ILE A 85 -0.33 12.36 -2.17
N LYS A 86 0.51 11.87 -1.25
CA LYS A 86 1.73 11.13 -1.60
C LYS A 86 1.41 9.88 -2.42
N LYS A 87 0.35 9.14 -2.05
CA LYS A 87 -0.11 7.96 -2.81
C LYS A 87 -0.69 8.31 -4.19
N MET A 88 -1.31 9.48 -4.36
CA MET A 88 -1.83 9.91 -5.66
C MET A 88 -0.73 10.20 -6.68
N VAL A 89 0.37 10.82 -6.24
CA VAL A 89 1.50 11.20 -7.11
C VAL A 89 2.54 10.09 -7.25
N ALA A 90 2.38 8.99 -6.51
CA ALA A 90 3.30 7.88 -6.53
C ALA A 90 3.41 7.23 -7.92
N VAL A 91 4.64 6.91 -8.28
CA VAL A 91 5.03 6.26 -9.53
C VAL A 91 5.42 4.80 -9.27
N THR A 92 5.99 4.51 -8.10
CA THR A 92 6.56 3.20 -7.77
C THR A 92 5.86 2.54 -6.58
N VAL A 93 6.03 1.22 -6.46
CA VAL A 93 5.48 0.43 -5.35
C VAL A 93 6.07 0.85 -4.00
N ASP A 94 7.36 1.20 -3.92
CA ASP A 94 8.01 1.62 -2.67
C ASP A 94 7.32 2.82 -1.99
N GLU A 95 6.73 3.70 -2.79
CA GLU A 95 6.06 4.91 -2.33
C GLU A 95 4.68 4.65 -1.71
N ILE A 96 4.04 3.54 -2.08
CA ILE A 96 2.65 3.23 -1.66
C ILE A 96 2.56 2.01 -0.73
N CYS A 97 3.57 1.15 -0.69
CA CYS A 97 3.54 -0.10 0.06
C CYS A 97 3.53 0.12 1.57
N ASN A 98 2.96 -0.84 2.30
CA ASN A 98 3.03 -0.87 3.75
C ASN A 98 4.32 -1.56 4.20
N LYS A 99 5.21 -0.81 4.83
CA LYS A 99 6.49 -1.28 5.38
C LYS A 99 6.41 -1.77 6.83
N LYS A 100 5.28 -1.56 7.52
CA LYS A 100 5.05 -2.08 8.88
C LYS A 100 4.55 -3.52 8.79
N ILE A 101 5.50 -4.44 8.58
CA ILE A 101 5.23 -5.86 8.42
C ILE A 101 5.39 -6.64 9.73
N VAL A 102 4.62 -7.71 9.85
CA VAL A 102 4.80 -8.74 10.87
C VAL A 102 5.00 -10.05 10.11
N SER A 103 6.13 -10.71 10.33
CA SER A 103 6.45 -12.01 9.73
C SER A 103 6.42 -13.12 10.79
N LEU A 104 6.02 -14.32 10.38
CA LEU A 104 5.97 -15.52 11.20
C LEU A 104 6.74 -16.64 10.49
N THR A 105 7.20 -17.62 11.26
CA THR A 105 7.85 -18.82 10.70
C THR A 105 6.83 -19.88 10.33
N GLU A 106 7.19 -20.75 9.40
CA GLU A 106 6.39 -21.93 8.98
C GLU A 106 5.94 -22.83 10.13
N GLU A 107 6.72 -22.86 11.21
CA GLU A 107 6.50 -23.74 12.36
C GLU A 107 5.56 -23.18 13.43
N THR A 108 5.14 -21.91 13.27
CA THR A 108 4.16 -21.24 14.15
C THR A 108 2.78 -21.87 13.99
#